data_AF-A0A9D1JK94-F1
#
_entry.id   AF-A0A9D1JK94-F1
#
_cell.length_a   1.000
_cell.length_b   1.000
_cell.length_c   1.000
_cell.angle_alpha   90.00
_cell.angle_beta   90.00
_cell.angle_gamma   90.00
#
_symmetry.space_group_name_H-M   'P 1'
#
loop_
_entity.id
_entity.type
_entity.pdbx_description
1 polymer ?
#
loop_
_entity_poly.entity_id
_entity_poly.type
_entity_poly.pdbx_seq_one_letter_code
_entity_poly.pdbx_strand_id
1 'polypeptide(L)'
;MVFENLNPESEAPEILELYQRLEKKVNDLTARVEKLEGGSSGTDPEPPVTTVPAWEAWDGISDNYQYGAAVTHSDRYWLNVLQGTQNVWEPGVADGRYWKEISKEDTEAIISGAKTVDQVLNPTTGVDQEG
;
A
#
# COMPACT_ATOMS: atom_id res chain seq x y z
N MET A 1 -41.33 28.33 -10.14
CA MET A 1 -40.35 28.91 -9.18
C MET A 1 -39.02 28.29 -9.54
N VAL A 2 -38.13 29.06 -10.18
CA VAL A 2 -36.81 28.58 -10.59
C VAL A 2 -35.89 28.87 -9.41
N PHE A 3 -35.31 27.84 -8.80
CA PHE A 3 -34.29 28.04 -7.79
C PHE A 3 -33.02 28.47 -8.51
N GLU A 4 -32.78 29.78 -8.57
CA GLU A 4 -31.52 30.35 -9.02
C GLU A 4 -30.43 29.89 -8.03
N ASN A 5 -29.46 29.12 -8.53
CA ASN A 5 -28.30 28.71 -7.76
C ASN A 5 -27.46 29.96 -7.45
N LEU A 6 -27.70 30.54 -6.28
CA LEU A 6 -26.97 31.68 -5.75
C LEU A 6 -25.59 31.21 -5.29
N ASN A 7 -24.58 31.55 -6.10
CA ASN A 7 -23.14 31.67 -5.81
C ASN A 7 -22.51 30.72 -4.75
N PRO A 8 -21.67 29.73 -5.15
CA PRO A 8 -21.04 28.76 -4.23
C PRO A 8 -20.04 29.36 -3.23
N GLU A 9 -19.62 30.62 -3.40
CA GLU A 9 -18.73 31.31 -2.45
C GLU A 9 -19.41 31.66 -1.11
N SER A 10 -20.74 31.66 -1.03
CA SER A 10 -21.48 32.06 0.17
C SER A 10 -21.96 30.89 1.04
N GLU A 11 -22.03 29.67 0.52
CA GLU A 11 -22.73 28.56 1.19
C GLU A 11 -21.81 27.46 1.73
N ALA A 12 -20.50 27.46 1.41
CA ALA A 12 -19.57 26.43 1.87
C ALA A 12 -18.09 26.86 1.87
N PRO A 13 -17.65 27.74 2.79
CA PRO A 13 -16.23 28.11 2.93
C PRO A 13 -15.31 26.89 3.15
N GLU A 14 -15.80 25.83 3.78
CA GLU A 14 -15.10 24.57 3.99
C GLU A 14 -14.77 23.83 2.68
N ILE A 15 -15.57 24.02 1.63
CA ILE A 15 -15.32 23.44 0.32
C ILE A 15 -14.14 24.17 -0.35
N LEU A 16 -14.06 25.49 -0.21
CA LEU A 16 -12.91 26.28 -0.70
C LEU A 16 -11.62 25.88 0.04
N GLU A 17 -11.67 25.70 1.36
CA GLU A 17 -10.51 25.22 2.13
C GLU A 17 -10.09 23.80 1.72
N LEU A 18 -11.06 22.91 1.43
CA LEU A 18 -10.79 21.57 0.93
C LEU A 18 -10.13 21.61 -0.45
N TYR A 19 -10.62 22.45 -1.36
CA TYR A 19 -10.02 22.64 -2.68
C TYR A 19 -8.59 23.16 -2.60
N GLN A 20 -8.32 24.17 -1.76
CA GLN A 20 -6.98 24.71 -1.55
C GLN A 20 -6.02 23.65 -0.97
N ARG A 21 -6.49 22.85 -0.01
CA ARG A 21 -5.70 21.75 0.56
C ARG A 21 -5.41 20.66 -0.47
N LEU A 22 -6.39 20.34 -1.33
CA LEU A 22 -6.23 19.34 -2.37
C LEU A 22 -5.23 19.81 -3.44
N GLU A 23 -5.35 21.06 -3.88
CA GLU A 23 -4.44 21.68 -4.86
C GLU A 23 -3.00 21.72 -4.32
N LYS A 24 -2.81 22.07 -3.04
CA LYS A 24 -1.50 22.00 -2.39
C LYS A 24 -0.93 20.59 -2.41
N LYS A 25 -1.72 19.57 -2.06
CA LYS A 25 -1.28 18.16 -2.08
C LYS A 25 -0.90 17.71 -3.50
N VAL A 26 -1.67 18.10 -4.51
CA VAL A 26 -1.37 17.79 -5.92
C VAL A 26 -0.05 18.44 -6.32
N ASN A 27 0.18 19.71 -5.99
CA ASN A 27 1.44 20.39 -6.31
C ASN A 27 2.65 19.77 -5.58
N ASP A 28 2.50 19.41 -4.30
CA ASP A 28 3.55 18.72 -3.55
C ASP A 28 3.86 17.33 -4.16
N LEU A 29 2.84 16.60 -4.62
CA LEU A 29 3.00 15.31 -5.30
C LEU A 29 3.67 15.49 -6.67
N THR A 30 3.26 16.46 -7.47
CA THR A 30 3.87 16.77 -8.76
C THR A 30 5.34 17.13 -8.60
N ALA A 31 5.70 17.97 -7.62
CA ALA A 31 7.09 18.30 -7.34
C ALA A 31 7.93 17.08 -6.90
N ARG A 32 7.31 16.13 -6.17
CA ARG A 32 7.97 14.86 -5.83
C ARG A 32 8.15 13.98 -7.05
N VAL A 33 7.17 13.90 -7.94
CA VAL A 33 7.25 13.14 -9.19
C VAL A 33 8.32 13.74 -10.10
N GLU A 34 8.34 15.05 -10.32
CA GLU A 34 9.39 15.72 -11.11
C GLU A 34 10.80 15.50 -10.53
N LYS A 35 10.94 15.47 -9.20
CA LYS A 35 12.22 15.16 -8.56
C LYS A 35 12.64 13.70 -8.74
N LEU A 36 11.68 12.77 -8.76
CA LEU A 36 11.91 11.35 -9.03
C LEU A 36 12.23 11.12 -10.52
N GLU A 37 11.55 11.83 -11.41
CA GLU A 37 11.72 11.74 -12.88
C GLU A 37 12.97 12.48 -13.37
N GLY A 38 13.30 13.64 -12.80
CA GLY A 38 14.50 14.43 -13.12
C GLY A 38 15.77 13.97 -12.39
N GLY A 39 15.65 13.05 -11.45
CA GLY A 39 16.74 12.53 -10.61
C GLY A 39 17.40 11.24 -11.14
N SER A 40 17.39 11.00 -12.45
CA SER A 40 18.13 9.87 -13.06
C SER A 40 19.41 10.35 -13.73
N SER A 41 20.37 10.78 -12.91
CA SER A 41 21.77 10.81 -13.30
C SER A 41 22.67 10.80 -12.08
N GLY A 42 23.36 9.67 -11.90
CA GLY A 42 24.67 9.67 -11.27
C GLY A 42 24.69 9.49 -9.76
N THR A 43 24.17 8.37 -9.27
CA THR A 43 24.87 7.53 -8.29
C THR A 43 24.15 6.19 -8.29
N ASP A 44 24.90 5.12 -8.50
CA ASP A 44 24.47 3.75 -8.20
C ASP A 44 23.77 3.75 -6.83
N PRO A 45 22.43 3.65 -6.76
CA PRO A 45 21.79 3.47 -5.49
C PRO A 45 22.01 1.99 -5.19
N GLU A 46 22.76 1.72 -4.13
CA GLU A 46 22.62 0.49 -3.36
C GLU A 46 21.14 0.06 -3.42
N PRO A 47 20.86 -1.19 -3.87
CA PRO A 47 19.54 -1.59 -4.33
C PRO A 47 18.51 -1.09 -3.33
N PRO A 48 17.45 -0.39 -3.78
CA PRO A 48 16.54 0.30 -2.89
C PRO A 48 16.17 -0.69 -1.81
N VAL A 49 16.66 -0.44 -0.59
CA VAL A 49 16.35 -1.29 0.55
C VAL A 49 14.85 -1.12 0.68
N THR A 50 14.13 -2.09 0.14
CA THR A 50 12.68 -2.10 0.12
C THR A 50 12.33 -2.41 1.56
N THR A 51 12.32 -1.37 2.39
CA THR A 51 12.14 -1.50 3.82
C THR A 51 10.71 -1.94 4.03
N VAL A 52 10.55 -3.25 4.26
CA VAL A 52 9.29 -3.86 4.63
C VAL A 52 8.80 -3.16 5.91
N PRO A 53 7.60 -2.56 5.90
CA PRO A 53 7.11 -1.84 7.07
C PRO A 53 7.02 -2.77 8.28
N ALA A 54 7.38 -2.28 9.45
CA ALA A 54 7.12 -3.00 10.69
C ALA A 54 5.61 -3.07 10.94
N TRP A 55 5.14 -4.19 11.48
CA TRP A 55 3.75 -4.31 11.90
C TRP A 55 3.47 -3.38 13.09
N GLU A 56 2.36 -2.66 12.99
CA GLU A 56 1.82 -1.82 14.06
C GLU A 56 0.36 -2.22 14.34
N ALA A 57 -0.08 -2.07 15.59
CA ALA A 57 -1.46 -2.32 15.94
C ALA A 57 -2.39 -1.44 15.10
N TRP A 58 -3.45 -2.04 14.55
CA TRP A 58 -4.38 -1.32 13.69
C TRP A 58 -5.08 -0.19 14.48
N ASP A 59 -5.04 1.01 13.92
CA ASP A 59 -5.54 2.25 14.52
C ASP A 59 -7.06 2.47 14.34
N GLY A 60 -7.73 1.58 13.58
CA GLY A 60 -9.16 1.67 13.29
C GLY A 60 -9.51 2.41 11.99
N ILE A 61 -8.52 2.99 11.29
CA ILE A 61 -8.73 3.86 10.11
C ILE A 61 -7.80 3.49 8.95
N SER A 62 -6.60 2.99 9.23
CA SER A 62 -5.58 2.68 8.23
C SER A 62 -5.96 1.49 7.34
N ASP A 63 -5.61 1.59 6.06
CA ASP A 63 -5.78 0.52 5.06
C ASP A 63 -4.47 -0.26 4.82
N ASN A 64 -3.54 -0.21 5.78
CA ASN A 64 -2.18 -0.74 5.61
C ASN A 64 -2.11 -2.28 5.59
N TYR A 65 -3.18 -2.95 6.02
CA TYR A 65 -3.24 -4.42 6.15
C TYR A 65 -4.41 -4.98 5.35
N GLN A 66 -4.49 -4.55 4.09
CA GLN A 66 -5.31 -5.18 3.07
C GLN A 66 -4.65 -6.46 2.56
N TYR A 67 -5.40 -7.29 1.84
CA TYR A 67 -4.89 -8.53 1.25
C TYR A 67 -3.60 -8.27 0.46
N GLY A 68 -2.57 -9.08 0.71
CA GLY A 68 -1.26 -8.93 0.06
C GLY A 68 -0.32 -7.92 0.72
N ALA A 69 -0.77 -7.21 1.76
CA ALA A 69 0.13 -6.39 2.57
C ALA A 69 1.20 -7.26 3.22
N ALA A 70 2.44 -6.79 3.18
CA ALA A 70 3.57 -7.51 3.74
C ALA A 70 4.28 -6.66 4.80
N VAL A 71 4.53 -7.25 5.96
CA VAL A 71 5.04 -6.56 7.15
C VAL A 71 6.14 -7.37 7.84
N THR A 72 6.95 -6.70 8.65
CA THR A 72 7.91 -7.35 9.55
C THR A 72 7.41 -7.36 10.98
N HIS A 73 7.51 -8.51 11.65
CA HIS A 73 7.17 -8.65 13.06
C HIS A 73 8.03 -9.74 13.70
N SER A 74 8.65 -9.44 14.86
CA SER A 74 9.55 -10.36 15.57
C SER A 74 10.67 -10.95 14.70
N ASP A 75 11.36 -10.08 13.94
CA ASP A 75 12.44 -10.43 12.99
C ASP A 75 12.03 -11.40 11.85
N ARG A 76 10.73 -11.60 11.65
CA ARG A 76 10.15 -12.43 10.59
C ARG A 76 9.31 -11.58 9.64
N TYR A 77 9.05 -12.13 8.46
CA TYR A 77 8.26 -11.50 7.43
C TYR A 77 6.91 -12.18 7.29
N TRP A 78 5.86 -11.38 7.17
CA TRP A 78 4.48 -11.84 7.22
C TRP A 78 3.69 -11.24 6.06
N LEU A 79 2.90 -12.09 5.43
CA LEU A 79 1.99 -11.74 4.35
C LEU A 79 0.56 -11.81 4.85
N ASN A 80 -0.19 -10.74 4.66
CA ASN A 80 -1.61 -10.74 4.95
C ASN A 80 -2.35 -11.55 3.89
N VAL A 81 -3.02 -12.61 4.33
CA VAL A 81 -3.81 -13.50 3.47
C VAL A 81 -5.32 -13.33 3.68
N LEU A 82 -5.72 -12.44 4.59
CA LEU A 82 -7.13 -12.14 4.84
C LEU A 82 -7.74 -11.37 3.68
N GLN A 83 -8.77 -11.93 3.06
CA GLN A 83 -9.49 -11.32 1.93
C GLN A 83 -10.79 -10.66 2.37
N GLY A 84 -11.16 -9.56 1.70
CA GLY A 84 -12.46 -8.91 1.83
C GLY A 84 -12.66 -8.09 3.11
N THR A 85 -11.67 -8.01 4.00
CA THR A 85 -11.69 -7.16 5.19
C THR A 85 -10.27 -6.76 5.60
N GLN A 86 -10.17 -5.66 6.34
CA GLN A 86 -8.93 -5.19 6.95
C GLN A 86 -8.45 -6.18 8.01
N ASN A 87 -7.16 -6.51 8.00
CA ASN A 87 -6.57 -7.36 9.03
C ASN A 87 -6.20 -6.53 10.27
N VAL A 88 -6.76 -6.92 11.41
CA VAL A 88 -6.58 -6.24 12.70
C VAL A 88 -5.74 -7.07 13.69
N TRP A 89 -5.33 -8.26 13.28
CA TRP A 89 -4.66 -9.24 14.12
C TRP A 89 -3.14 -9.09 14.06
N GLU A 90 -2.47 -9.51 15.12
CA GLU A 90 -1.00 -9.51 15.21
C GLU A 90 -0.38 -10.72 14.48
N PRO A 91 0.64 -10.51 13.62
CA PRO A 91 1.35 -11.60 12.95
C PRO A 91 2.10 -12.50 13.94
N GLY A 92 1.92 -13.82 13.80
CA GLY A 92 2.57 -14.84 14.63
C GLY A 92 1.88 -15.14 15.96
N VAL A 93 0.90 -14.35 16.38
CA VAL A 93 0.05 -14.61 17.57
C VAL A 93 -1.29 -15.19 17.15
N ALA A 94 -1.88 -14.63 16.08
CA ALA A 94 -3.17 -15.06 15.57
C ALA A 94 -3.06 -16.27 14.63
N ASP A 95 -4.21 -16.85 14.29
CA ASP A 95 -4.30 -18.00 13.37
C ASP A 95 -3.63 -17.69 12.01
N GLY A 96 -3.00 -18.69 11.39
CA GLY A 96 -2.34 -18.60 10.09
C GLY A 96 -3.28 -18.27 8.92
N ARG A 97 -4.58 -18.13 9.18
CA ARG A 97 -5.59 -17.59 8.28
C ARG A 97 -5.53 -16.06 8.10
N TYR A 98 -4.78 -15.35 8.94
CA TYR A 98 -4.62 -13.89 8.85
C TYR A 98 -3.27 -13.51 8.28
N TRP A 99 -2.20 -14.09 8.85
CA TRP A 99 -0.83 -13.82 8.48
C TRP A 99 -0.12 -15.13 8.15
N LYS A 100 0.53 -15.18 6.99
CA LYS A 100 1.38 -16.30 6.59
C LYS A 100 2.83 -15.85 6.62
N GLU A 101 3.66 -16.60 7.33
CA GLU A 101 5.10 -16.37 7.35
C GLU A 101 5.66 -16.64 5.94
N ILE A 102 6.42 -15.68 5.41
CA ILE A 102 7.05 -15.75 4.09
C ILE A 102 8.53 -15.39 4.19
N SER A 103 9.28 -15.67 3.12
CA SER A 103 10.70 -15.31 3.08
C SER A 103 10.88 -13.80 2.85
N LYS A 104 12.06 -13.29 3.22
CA LYS A 104 12.47 -11.91 2.90
C LYS A 104 12.38 -11.65 1.40
N GLU A 105 12.90 -12.58 0.59
CA GLU A 105 12.90 -12.49 -0.87
C GLU A 105 11.49 -12.41 -1.45
N ASP A 106 10.55 -13.21 -0.93
CA ASP A 106 9.15 -13.16 -1.37
C ASP A 106 8.46 -11.87 -0.96
N THR A 107 8.82 -11.33 0.21
CA THR A 107 8.28 -10.06 0.69
C THR A 107 8.72 -8.91 -0.19
N GLU A 108 10.01 -8.84 -0.49
CA GLU A 108 10.58 -7.86 -1.40
C GLU A 108 10.02 -8.02 -2.81
N ALA A 109 9.80 -9.26 -3.26
CA ALA A 109 9.18 -9.54 -4.55
C ALA A 109 7.72 -9.07 -4.62
N ILE A 110 6.94 -9.18 -3.53
CA ILE A 110 5.56 -8.66 -3.49
C ILE A 110 5.58 -7.12 -3.50
N ILE A 111 6.45 -6.50 -2.70
CA ILE A 111 6.50 -5.03 -2.61
C ILE A 111 7.01 -4.41 -3.91
N SER A 112 7.97 -5.05 -4.58
CA SER A 112 8.46 -4.62 -5.90
C SER A 112 7.51 -4.97 -7.06
N GLY A 113 6.45 -5.75 -6.80
CA GLY A 113 5.53 -6.24 -7.82
C GLY A 113 6.09 -7.35 -8.72
N ALA A 114 7.26 -7.91 -8.38
CA ALA A 114 7.89 -9.01 -9.11
C ALA A 114 7.17 -10.35 -8.91
N LYS A 115 6.50 -10.56 -7.76
CA LYS A 115 5.65 -11.72 -7.49
C LYS A 115 4.28 -11.29 -7.00
N THR A 116 3.25 -12.07 -7.36
CA THR A 116 1.92 -11.92 -6.77
C THR A 116 1.80 -12.70 -5.46
N VAL A 117 0.84 -12.29 -4.63
CA VAL A 117 0.47 -12.98 -3.38
C VAL A 117 0.23 -14.48 -3.63
N ASP A 118 -0.51 -14.81 -4.69
CA ASP A 118 -0.81 -16.21 -5.05
C ASP A 118 0.44 -17.01 -5.43
N GLN A 119 1.42 -16.41 -6.12
CA GLN A 119 2.69 -17.09 -6.46
C GLN A 119 3.52 -17.39 -5.22
N VAL A 120 3.48 -16.53 -4.21
CA VAL A 120 4.17 -16.74 -2.93
C VAL A 120 3.45 -17.78 -2.07
N LEU A 121 2.12 -17.77 -2.08
CA LEU A 121 1.32 -18.70 -1.29
C LEU A 121 1.26 -20.12 -1.89
N ASN A 122 1.28 -20.21 -3.22
CA ASN A 122 1.19 -21.43 -4.02
C ASN A 122 2.31 -21.45 -5.09
N PRO A 123 3.56 -21.76 -4.72
CA PRO A 123 4.69 -21.77 -5.65
C PRO A 123 4.58 -22.83 -6.76
N THR A 124 3.60 -23.74 -6.69
CA THR A 124 3.38 -24.84 -7.65
C THR A 124 2.01 -24.74 -8.33
N THR A 125 1.79 -23.70 -9.12
CA THR A 125 0.77 -23.74 -10.19
C THR A 125 1.34 -23.21 -11.50
N GLY A 126 2.54 -23.70 -11.83
CA GLY A 126 2.83 -24.12 -13.20
C GLY A 126 2.49 -25.61 -13.27
N VAL A 127 1.19 -25.94 -13.30
CA VAL A 127 0.79 -27.29 -13.73
C VAL A 127 0.73 -27.22 -15.23
N ASP A 128 1.60 -28.01 -15.84
CA ASP A 128 1.59 -28.38 -17.23
C ASP A 128 0.14 -28.50 -17.74
N GLN A 129 -0.24 -27.66 -18.70
CA GLN A 129 -1.33 -27.99 -19.61
C GLN A 129 -0.73 -28.88 -20.70
N GLU A 130 -0.50 -30.15 -20.37
CA GLU A 130 -0.55 -31.22 -21.36
C GLU A 130 -1.98 -31.78 -21.39
N GLY A 131 -2.58 -31.76 -22.59
CA GLY A 131 -3.91 -32.30 -22.87
C GLY A 131 -4.49 -31.77 -24.16
#